data_AF-A0A397C9L5-F1
#
_entry.id   AF-A0A397C9L5-F1
#
_cell.length_a   1.000
_cell.length_b   1.000
_cell.length_c   1.000
_cell.angle_alpha   90.00
_cell.angle_beta   90.00
_cell.angle_gamma   90.00
#
_symmetry.space_group_name_H-M   'P 1'
#
loop_
_entity.id
_entity.type
_entity.pdbx_description
1 polymer ?
#
loop_
_entity_poly.entity_id
_entity_poly.type
_entity_poly.pdbx_seq_one_letter_code
_entity_poly.pdbx_strand_id
1 'polypeptide(L)'
;EHTLDIPFRLTMNVHSALSSDLAPLFASEAGTLADVEILALHLMYEKHKGVASFWAPSLPATFDTPIFWNDDQFAALQGTNVSLLAAMMKQQIVADYTSVHSPLFQKYPALFRTPSPTMQEYKWALSVIWSRAFGITRGGEYLQVLCPAMDMFNHDVLLNRPLDDFIVFNEQAQTLCHRLHVDCVANTPLNICYGPYSNAKLLYSYGFVVPVRIEDKQVLEQSIATLAKWKAYLLDHPTDSLVYPPRDCPV
;
A
#
# COMPACT_ATOMS: atom_id res chain seq x y z
N GLU A 1 22.31 14.64 7.13
CA GLU A 1 22.38 13.76 8.32
C GLU A 1 21.42 12.59 8.14
N HIS A 2 21.62 11.48 8.85
CA HIS A 2 20.72 10.33 8.83
C HIS A 2 20.38 9.90 10.26
N THR A 3 19.24 9.24 10.45
CA THR A 3 18.77 8.88 11.81
C THR A 3 19.01 7.43 12.14
N LEU A 4 18.75 6.53 11.20
CA LEU A 4 18.84 5.09 11.42
C LEU A 4 19.29 4.39 10.14
N ASP A 5 20.08 3.34 10.34
CA ASP A 5 20.49 2.39 9.32
C ASP A 5 19.96 1.00 9.70
N ILE A 6 19.22 0.37 8.79
CA ILE A 6 18.70 -0.97 8.95
C ILE A 6 19.40 -1.90 7.97
N PRO A 7 20.13 -2.93 8.45
CA PRO A 7 20.71 -3.94 7.56
C PRO A 7 19.63 -4.61 6.71
N PHE A 8 19.87 -4.74 5.40
CA PHE A 8 18.92 -5.31 4.44
C PHE A 8 18.43 -6.70 4.83
N ARG A 9 19.29 -7.51 5.46
CA ARG A 9 18.94 -8.83 5.98
C ARG A 9 17.83 -8.83 7.04
N LEU A 10 17.50 -7.68 7.62
CA LEU A 10 16.37 -7.52 8.55
C LEU A 10 15.04 -7.29 7.83
N THR A 11 15.06 -6.97 6.55
CA THR A 11 13.83 -6.75 5.77
C THR A 11 13.14 -8.06 5.43
N MET A 12 11.82 -8.02 5.28
CA MET A 12 11.03 -9.09 4.71
C MET A 12 10.64 -8.72 3.29
N ASN A 13 10.89 -9.61 2.33
CA ASN A 13 10.64 -9.39 0.91
C ASN A 13 10.52 -10.73 0.16
N VAL A 14 10.28 -10.69 -1.14
CA VAL A 14 10.17 -11.91 -1.96
C VAL A 14 11.44 -12.77 -1.88
N HIS A 15 12.62 -12.17 -1.85
CA HIS A 15 13.87 -12.94 -1.76
C HIS A 15 14.01 -13.64 -0.39
N SER A 16 13.63 -12.97 0.71
CA SER A 16 13.63 -13.62 2.03
C SER A 16 12.63 -14.78 2.07
N ALA A 17 11.45 -14.62 1.46
CA ALA A 17 10.44 -15.67 1.33
C ALA A 17 10.97 -16.88 0.55
N LEU A 18 11.62 -16.66 -0.58
CA LEU A 18 12.22 -17.71 -1.41
C LEU A 18 13.42 -18.42 -0.76
N SER A 19 13.97 -17.86 0.32
CA SER A 19 15.02 -18.47 1.14
C SER A 19 14.53 -19.02 2.50
N SER A 20 13.23 -18.98 2.75
CA SER A 20 12.62 -19.34 4.04
C SER A 20 12.25 -20.83 4.11
N ASP A 21 11.62 -21.22 5.23
CA ASP A 21 10.99 -22.54 5.40
C ASP A 21 9.94 -22.85 4.30
N LEU A 22 9.40 -21.82 3.63
CA LEU A 22 8.47 -21.95 2.51
C LEU A 22 9.15 -22.11 1.14
N ALA A 23 10.49 -22.05 1.05
CA ALA A 23 11.21 -22.15 -0.22
C ALA A 23 10.82 -23.38 -1.08
N PRO A 24 10.63 -24.60 -0.51
CA PRO A 24 10.21 -25.76 -1.29
C PRO A 24 8.82 -25.61 -1.93
N LEU A 25 7.91 -24.90 -1.25
CA LEU A 25 6.58 -24.58 -1.79
C LEU A 25 6.72 -23.65 -2.98
N PHE A 26 7.45 -22.55 -2.84
CA PHE A 26 7.61 -21.58 -3.93
C PHE A 26 8.36 -22.16 -5.14
N ALA A 27 9.30 -23.08 -4.91
CA ALA A 27 9.94 -23.82 -5.99
C ALA A 27 8.96 -24.75 -6.73
N SER A 28 8.03 -25.37 -6.01
CA SER A 28 7.01 -26.26 -6.59
C SER A 28 5.90 -25.49 -7.32
N GLU A 29 5.63 -24.25 -6.89
CA GLU A 29 4.61 -23.34 -7.42
C GLU A 29 5.23 -22.22 -8.27
N ALA A 30 6.42 -22.45 -8.83
CA ALA A 30 7.15 -21.43 -9.58
C ALA A 30 6.34 -20.95 -10.79
N GLY A 31 6.16 -19.63 -10.90
CA GLY A 31 5.41 -19.00 -11.98
C GLY A 31 3.88 -19.01 -11.82
N THR A 32 3.34 -19.57 -10.74
CA THR A 32 1.89 -19.55 -10.45
C THR A 32 1.49 -18.43 -9.50
N LEU A 33 2.43 -17.93 -8.68
CA LEU A 33 2.20 -16.91 -7.67
C LEU A 33 2.89 -15.59 -8.06
N ALA A 34 2.17 -14.49 -7.91
CA ALA A 34 2.74 -13.16 -8.00
C ALA A 34 3.55 -12.81 -6.74
N ASP A 35 4.47 -11.84 -6.86
CA ASP A 35 5.33 -11.40 -5.75
C ASP A 35 4.55 -10.99 -4.49
N VAL A 36 3.41 -10.33 -4.64
CA VAL A 36 2.55 -9.94 -3.52
C VAL A 36 1.97 -11.16 -2.80
N GLU A 37 1.65 -12.23 -3.54
CA GLU A 37 1.13 -13.48 -2.98
C GLU A 37 2.22 -14.23 -2.21
N ILE A 38 3.44 -14.27 -2.76
CA ILE A 38 4.62 -14.84 -2.12
C ILE A 38 4.90 -14.11 -0.79
N LEU A 39 4.90 -12.78 -0.82
CA LEU A 39 5.14 -11.97 0.37
C LEU A 39 4.01 -12.11 1.41
N ALA A 40 2.75 -12.17 0.98
CA ALA A 40 1.61 -12.38 1.88
C ALA A 40 1.66 -13.76 2.57
N LEU A 41 1.99 -14.81 1.83
CA LEU A 41 2.21 -16.16 2.38
C LEU A 41 3.35 -16.17 3.40
N HIS A 42 4.47 -15.52 3.08
CA HIS A 42 5.61 -15.42 3.99
C HIS A 42 5.24 -14.68 5.28
N LEU A 43 4.51 -13.58 5.17
CA LEU A 43 4.08 -12.78 6.31
C LEU A 43 3.11 -13.55 7.22
N MET A 44 2.12 -14.24 6.65
CA MET A 44 1.20 -15.10 7.42
C MET A 44 1.93 -16.25 8.11
N TYR A 45 2.88 -16.88 7.42
CA TYR A 45 3.68 -17.97 7.97
C TYR A 45 4.56 -17.51 9.15
N GLU A 46 5.26 -16.39 8.99
CA GLU A 46 6.08 -15.82 10.07
C GLU A 46 5.21 -15.33 11.24
N LYS A 47 4.01 -14.77 10.99
CA LYS A 47 3.04 -14.46 12.04
C LYS A 47 2.67 -15.71 12.87
N HIS A 48 2.45 -16.85 12.22
CA HIS A 48 2.13 -18.14 12.87
C HIS A 48 3.32 -18.75 13.62
N LYS A 49 4.55 -18.33 13.34
CA LYS A 49 5.73 -18.68 14.15
C LYS A 49 5.76 -17.94 15.49
N GLY A 50 5.02 -16.84 15.63
CA GLY A 50 4.94 -16.08 16.87
C GLY A 50 6.31 -15.61 17.34
N VAL A 51 6.66 -15.87 18.59
CA VAL A 51 7.96 -15.50 19.18
C VAL A 51 9.16 -16.21 18.55
N ALA A 52 8.92 -17.32 17.82
CA ALA A 52 9.97 -18.00 17.08
C ALA A 52 10.24 -17.38 15.70
N SER A 53 9.44 -16.39 15.29
CA SER A 53 9.69 -15.64 14.06
C SER A 53 10.92 -14.74 14.23
N PHE A 54 11.75 -14.69 13.20
CA PHE A 54 12.82 -13.69 13.13
C PHE A 54 12.28 -12.26 13.09
N TRP A 55 11.07 -12.08 12.54
CA TRP A 55 10.34 -10.82 12.45
C TRP A 55 9.23 -10.69 13.49
N ALA A 56 9.35 -11.40 14.63
CA ALA A 56 8.40 -11.32 15.76
C ALA A 56 8.06 -9.85 16.13
N PRO A 57 6.82 -9.59 16.60
CA PRO A 57 5.98 -8.55 16.01
C PRO A 57 6.35 -7.12 16.42
N SER A 58 6.46 -6.26 15.40
CA SER A 58 6.28 -4.80 15.49
C SER A 58 5.23 -4.28 14.49
N LEU A 59 4.38 -5.16 13.96
CA LEU A 59 3.34 -4.82 12.98
C LEU A 59 1.97 -4.57 13.64
N PRO A 60 1.13 -3.68 13.07
CA PRO A 60 -0.22 -3.44 13.57
C PRO A 60 -1.07 -4.70 13.55
N ALA A 61 -1.90 -4.84 14.59
CA ALA A 61 -2.91 -5.91 14.63
C ALA A 61 -4.15 -5.57 13.79
N THR A 62 -4.45 -4.28 13.62
CA THR A 62 -5.66 -3.79 12.97
C THR A 62 -5.34 -2.68 11.96
N PHE A 63 -6.27 -2.48 11.02
CA PHE A 63 -6.19 -1.44 9.99
C PHE A 63 -7.55 -0.77 9.83
N ASP A 64 -7.54 0.51 9.48
CA ASP A 64 -8.75 1.31 9.24
C ASP A 64 -9.00 1.58 7.76
N THR A 65 -8.59 0.65 6.89
CA THR A 65 -8.93 0.70 5.46
C THR A 65 -10.36 0.22 5.23
N PRO A 66 -11.08 0.74 4.20
CA PRO A 66 -12.48 0.40 3.92
C PRO A 66 -12.81 -1.08 3.76
N ILE A 67 -11.81 -1.93 3.47
CA ILE A 67 -12.01 -3.39 3.43
C ILE A 67 -12.33 -3.99 4.80
N PHE A 68 -11.99 -3.33 5.93
CA PHE A 68 -12.32 -3.73 7.31
C PHE A 68 -13.57 -3.06 7.88
N TRP A 69 -14.10 -2.05 7.19
CA TRP A 69 -15.26 -1.32 7.67
C TRP A 69 -16.52 -2.18 7.64
N ASN A 70 -17.38 -1.94 8.62
CA ASN A 70 -18.74 -2.48 8.64
C ASN A 70 -19.61 -1.81 7.56
N ASP A 71 -20.84 -2.30 7.40
CA ASP A 71 -21.72 -1.85 6.32
C ASP A 71 -22.10 -0.36 6.45
N ASP A 72 -22.34 0.13 7.67
CA ASP A 72 -22.69 1.53 7.91
C ASP A 72 -21.53 2.49 7.58
N GLN A 73 -20.31 2.16 8.01
CA GLN A 73 -19.10 2.89 7.67
C GLN A 73 -18.83 2.86 6.16
N PHE A 74 -19.04 1.71 5.53
CA PHE A 74 -18.83 1.55 4.09
C PHE A 74 -19.88 2.31 3.27
N ALA A 75 -21.13 2.38 3.75
CA ALA A 75 -22.20 3.14 3.11
C ALA A 75 -21.90 4.64 3.02
N ALA A 76 -21.11 5.19 3.94
CA ALA A 76 -20.64 6.57 3.87
C ALA A 76 -19.77 6.87 2.64
N LEU A 77 -19.19 5.84 1.99
CA LEU A 77 -18.42 5.99 0.76
C LEU A 77 -19.28 5.89 -0.51
N GLN A 78 -20.58 5.64 -0.40
CA GLN A 78 -21.45 5.40 -1.55
C GLN A 78 -21.34 6.53 -2.58
N GLY A 79 -21.13 6.15 -3.85
CA GLY A 79 -20.96 7.10 -4.97
C GLY A 79 -19.54 7.61 -5.15
N THR A 80 -18.58 7.22 -4.31
CA THR A 80 -17.16 7.57 -4.47
C THR A 80 -16.39 6.47 -5.20
N ASN A 81 -15.29 6.83 -5.89
CA ASN A 81 -14.37 5.85 -6.45
C ASN A 81 -13.77 4.90 -5.39
N VAL A 82 -13.64 5.36 -4.13
CA VAL A 82 -13.14 4.53 -3.03
C VAL A 82 -14.09 3.37 -2.74
N SER A 83 -15.41 3.61 -2.77
CA SER A 83 -16.41 2.54 -2.60
C SER A 83 -16.27 1.44 -3.65
N LEU A 84 -16.10 1.82 -4.93
CA LEU A 84 -15.91 0.89 -6.03
C LEU A 84 -14.62 0.08 -5.86
N LEU A 85 -13.49 0.76 -5.65
CA LEU A 85 -12.18 0.11 -5.49
C LEU A 85 -12.17 -0.83 -4.28
N ALA A 86 -12.70 -0.39 -3.13
CA ALA A 86 -12.73 -1.22 -1.94
C ALA A 86 -13.67 -2.42 -2.08
N ALA A 87 -14.79 -2.29 -2.81
CA ALA A 87 -15.67 -3.42 -3.12
C ALA A 87 -14.96 -4.45 -4.02
N MET A 88 -14.24 -3.99 -5.05
CA MET A 88 -13.43 -4.84 -5.91
C MET A 88 -12.33 -5.55 -5.11
N MET A 89 -11.63 -4.84 -4.22
CA MET A 89 -10.61 -5.43 -3.35
C MET A 89 -11.21 -6.49 -2.41
N LYS A 90 -12.38 -6.24 -1.80
CA LYS A 90 -13.08 -7.23 -0.97
C LYS A 90 -13.39 -8.51 -1.77
N GLN A 91 -13.89 -8.36 -3.00
CA GLN A 91 -14.19 -9.51 -3.88
C GLN A 91 -12.93 -10.26 -4.29
N GLN A 92 -11.87 -9.54 -4.67
CA GLN A 92 -10.59 -10.12 -5.10
C GLN A 92 -9.95 -10.93 -3.96
N ILE A 93 -9.95 -10.40 -2.74
CA ILE A 93 -9.44 -11.09 -1.55
C ILE A 93 -10.16 -12.43 -1.32
N VAL A 94 -11.48 -12.45 -1.47
CA VAL A 94 -12.28 -13.69 -1.33
C VAL A 94 -11.92 -14.68 -2.44
N ALA A 95 -11.79 -14.20 -3.68
CA ALA A 95 -11.45 -15.02 -4.83
C ALA A 95 -10.05 -15.63 -4.71
N ASP A 96 -9.03 -14.83 -4.40
CA ASP A 96 -7.64 -15.26 -4.24
C ASP A 96 -7.51 -16.24 -3.07
N TYR A 97 -8.13 -15.95 -1.93
CA TYR A 97 -8.11 -16.87 -0.81
C TYR A 97 -8.75 -18.23 -1.14
N THR A 98 -9.89 -18.21 -1.83
CA THR A 98 -10.64 -19.45 -2.14
C THR A 98 -9.96 -20.27 -3.22
N SER A 99 -9.37 -19.62 -4.23
CA SER A 99 -8.82 -20.29 -5.41
C SER A 99 -7.31 -20.57 -5.33
N VAL A 100 -6.57 -19.81 -4.52
CA VAL A 100 -5.11 -19.92 -4.40
C VAL A 100 -4.71 -20.40 -3.01
N HIS A 101 -4.97 -19.62 -1.95
CA HIS A 101 -4.43 -19.91 -0.62
C HIS A 101 -5.02 -21.17 0.03
N SER A 102 -6.35 -21.30 0.04
CA SER A 102 -7.00 -22.46 0.66
C SER A 102 -6.55 -23.79 0.01
N PRO A 103 -6.51 -23.93 -1.33
CA PRO A 103 -5.91 -25.10 -1.98
C PRO A 103 -4.43 -25.33 -1.65
N LEU A 104 -3.62 -24.27 -1.60
CA LEU A 104 -2.20 -24.40 -1.23
C LEU A 104 -2.03 -24.93 0.20
N PHE A 105 -2.82 -24.45 1.15
CA PHE A 105 -2.75 -24.93 2.54
C PHE A 105 -3.17 -26.40 2.65
N GLN A 106 -4.14 -26.84 1.83
CA GLN A 106 -4.53 -28.25 1.76
C GLN A 106 -3.46 -29.13 1.09
N LYS A 107 -2.75 -28.60 0.09
CA LYS A 107 -1.68 -29.30 -0.63
C LYS A 107 -0.41 -29.42 0.21
N TYR A 108 -0.12 -28.44 1.06
CA TYR A 108 1.10 -28.36 1.88
C TYR A 108 0.83 -28.31 3.41
N PRO A 109 0.07 -29.26 3.98
CA PRO A 109 -0.37 -29.19 5.38
C PRO A 109 0.77 -29.33 6.39
N ALA A 110 1.92 -29.87 5.99
CA ALA A 110 3.10 -29.97 6.86
C ALA A 110 3.78 -28.61 7.08
N LEU A 111 3.64 -27.67 6.14
CA LEU A 111 4.21 -26.32 6.26
C LEU A 111 3.28 -25.43 7.08
N PHE A 112 1.98 -25.46 6.79
CA PHE A 112 1.00 -24.61 7.46
C PHE A 112 0.39 -25.37 8.65
N ARG A 113 0.79 -24.98 9.87
CA ARG A 113 0.26 -25.54 11.12
C ARG A 113 -1.27 -25.50 11.15
N THR A 114 -1.89 -26.36 11.96
CA THR A 114 -3.32 -26.25 12.27
C THR A 114 -3.52 -25.32 13.48
N PRO A 115 -4.40 -24.30 13.40
CA PRO A 115 -5.20 -23.92 12.22
C PRO A 115 -4.35 -23.22 11.15
N SER A 116 -4.63 -23.50 9.87
CA SER A 116 -3.99 -22.84 8.74
C SER A 116 -4.37 -21.36 8.68
N PRO A 117 -3.57 -20.51 8.00
CA PRO A 117 -3.87 -19.10 7.88
C PRO A 117 -5.26 -18.84 7.29
N THR A 118 -6.00 -17.90 7.88
CA THR A 118 -7.38 -17.59 7.51
C THR A 118 -7.48 -16.46 6.47
N MET A 119 -8.67 -16.29 5.87
CA MET A 119 -8.92 -15.17 4.95
C MET A 119 -8.75 -13.80 5.63
N GLN A 120 -9.05 -13.70 6.93
CA GLN A 120 -8.80 -12.47 7.69
C GLN A 120 -7.30 -12.20 7.86
N GLU A 121 -6.49 -13.24 8.00
CA GLU A 121 -5.03 -13.11 8.06
C GLU A 121 -4.43 -12.76 6.71
N TYR A 122 -4.96 -13.30 5.61
CA TYR A 122 -4.56 -12.89 4.26
C TYR A 122 -4.89 -11.42 4.01
N LYS A 123 -6.12 -11.01 4.34
CA LYS A 123 -6.55 -9.61 4.28
C LYS A 123 -5.66 -8.70 5.14
N TRP A 124 -5.31 -9.12 6.35
CA TRP A 124 -4.35 -8.43 7.21
C TRP A 124 -2.96 -8.33 6.55
N ALA A 125 -2.48 -9.41 5.92
CA ALA A 125 -1.18 -9.43 5.29
C ALA A 125 -1.07 -8.48 4.10
N LEU A 126 -2.08 -8.45 3.23
CA LEU A 126 -2.17 -7.46 2.16
C LEU A 126 -2.19 -6.03 2.70
N SER A 127 -2.90 -5.79 3.81
CA SER A 127 -2.97 -4.46 4.42
C SER A 127 -1.64 -4.02 5.01
N VAL A 128 -0.85 -4.93 5.59
CA VAL A 128 0.54 -4.67 5.97
C VAL A 128 1.35 -4.29 4.72
N ILE A 129 1.31 -5.10 3.66
CA ILE A 129 2.11 -4.87 2.45
C ILE A 129 1.75 -3.52 1.82
N TRP A 130 0.48 -3.20 1.62
CA TRP A 130 0.05 -1.96 0.97
C TRP A 130 0.37 -0.70 1.77
N SER A 131 0.36 -0.78 3.11
CA SER A 131 0.55 0.38 3.98
C SER A 131 1.98 0.58 4.46
N ARG A 132 2.81 -0.47 4.47
CA ARG A 132 4.14 -0.47 5.10
C ARG A 132 5.29 -0.86 4.20
N ALA A 133 5.01 -1.56 3.10
CA ALA A 133 6.07 -1.93 2.18
C ALA A 133 6.38 -0.78 1.22
N PHE A 134 7.66 -0.60 0.92
CA PHE A 134 8.12 0.38 -0.05
C PHE A 134 9.13 -0.25 -1.01
N GLY A 135 9.33 0.41 -2.15
CA GLY A 135 10.24 -0.05 -3.19
C GLY A 135 11.69 0.38 -2.91
N ILE A 136 12.63 -0.51 -3.20
CA ILE A 136 14.05 -0.18 -3.34
C ILE A 136 14.56 -0.71 -4.69
N THR A 137 15.70 -0.19 -5.15
CA THR A 137 16.43 -0.77 -6.27
C THR A 137 17.66 -1.51 -5.76
N ARG A 138 17.77 -2.82 -6.05
CA ARG A 138 18.91 -3.66 -5.65
C ARG A 138 19.37 -4.47 -6.86
N GLY A 139 20.65 -4.38 -7.23
CA GLY A 139 21.17 -5.04 -8.43
C GLY A 139 20.52 -4.56 -9.74
N GLY A 140 19.95 -3.35 -9.76
CA GLY A 140 19.20 -2.82 -10.90
C GLY A 140 17.74 -3.28 -10.97
N GLU A 141 17.27 -4.11 -10.04
CA GLU A 141 15.90 -4.61 -10.00
C GLU A 141 15.09 -3.92 -8.90
N TYR A 142 13.80 -3.67 -9.20
CA TYR A 142 12.86 -3.18 -8.21
C TYR A 142 12.49 -4.29 -7.24
N LEU A 143 12.59 -4.02 -5.94
CA LEU A 143 12.20 -4.95 -4.89
C LEU A 143 11.33 -4.23 -3.86
N GLN A 144 10.14 -4.76 -3.63
CA GLN A 144 9.30 -4.31 -2.53
C GLN A 144 9.77 -4.95 -1.22
N VAL A 145 9.95 -4.13 -0.18
CA VAL A 145 10.46 -4.57 1.12
C VAL A 145 9.59 -4.06 2.27
N LEU A 146 9.37 -4.90 3.26
CA LEU A 146 8.94 -4.51 4.61
C LEU A 146 10.20 -4.34 5.45
N CYS A 147 10.44 -3.12 5.92
CA CYS A 147 11.65 -2.80 6.68
C CYS A 147 11.27 -2.41 8.12
N PRO A 148 11.58 -3.27 9.12
CA PRO A 148 11.33 -2.96 10.51
C PRO A 148 11.92 -1.60 10.92
N ALA A 149 11.23 -0.89 11.81
CA ALA A 149 11.52 0.46 12.29
C ALA A 149 11.37 1.58 11.25
N MET A 150 11.65 1.34 9.96
CA MET A 150 11.38 2.31 8.90
C MET A 150 9.90 2.45 8.59
N ASP A 151 9.14 1.37 8.71
CA ASP A 151 7.69 1.36 8.54
C ASP A 151 6.91 2.06 9.68
N MET A 152 7.62 2.64 10.65
CA MET A 152 7.06 3.43 11.75
C MET A 152 7.04 4.94 11.47
N PHE A 153 7.75 5.41 10.44
CA PHE A 153 7.68 6.81 10.03
C PHE A 153 6.31 7.10 9.43
N ASN A 154 5.63 8.13 9.93
CA ASN A 154 4.31 8.51 9.42
C ASN A 154 4.41 9.43 8.21
N HIS A 155 3.30 9.55 7.49
CA HIS A 155 3.17 10.46 6.37
C HIS A 155 2.99 11.92 6.83
N ASP A 156 3.74 12.84 6.23
CA ASP A 156 3.45 14.27 6.25
C ASP A 156 3.27 14.81 4.83
N VAL A 157 2.08 15.35 4.56
CA VAL A 157 1.71 15.93 3.25
C VAL A 157 2.45 17.22 2.93
N LEU A 158 3.00 17.90 3.94
CA LEU A 158 3.77 19.13 3.77
C LEU A 158 5.19 18.83 3.27
N LEU A 159 5.66 17.59 3.42
CA LEU A 159 6.93 17.14 2.88
C LEU A 159 6.78 16.90 1.37
N ASN A 160 7.20 17.87 0.57
CA ASN A 160 7.16 17.78 -0.90
C ASN A 160 8.45 17.17 -1.47
N ARG A 161 8.76 15.93 -1.09
CA ARG A 161 9.93 15.17 -1.58
C ARG A 161 9.54 13.72 -1.88
N PRO A 162 10.17 13.07 -2.87
CA PRO A 162 9.93 11.65 -3.13
C PRO A 162 10.39 10.78 -1.96
N LEU A 163 9.82 9.58 -1.82
CA LEU A 163 10.18 8.64 -0.76
C LEU A 163 11.68 8.28 -0.78
N ASP A 164 12.27 8.16 -1.97
CA ASP A 164 13.68 7.82 -2.20
C ASP A 164 14.66 8.90 -1.70
N ASP A 165 14.18 10.13 -1.46
CA ASP A 165 14.97 11.13 -0.76
C ASP A 165 15.14 10.73 0.71
N PHE A 166 14.08 10.25 1.35
CA PHE A 166 14.05 9.87 2.77
C PHE A 166 14.65 8.49 3.03
N ILE A 167 14.29 7.47 2.24
CA ILE A 167 14.74 6.09 2.46
C ILE A 167 15.65 5.69 1.30
N VAL A 168 16.90 5.39 1.61
CA VAL A 168 17.93 5.06 0.61
C VAL A 168 18.50 3.70 0.87
N PHE A 169 18.51 2.85 -0.15
CA PHE A 169 19.28 1.62 -0.11
C PHE A 169 20.73 1.88 -0.50
N ASN A 170 21.67 1.59 0.41
CA ASN A 170 23.10 1.59 0.14
C ASN A 170 23.54 0.17 -0.24
N GLU A 171 23.83 -0.03 -1.52
CA GLU A 171 24.19 -1.33 -2.07
C GLU A 171 25.56 -1.84 -1.58
N GLN A 172 26.52 -0.95 -1.32
CA GLN A 172 27.85 -1.35 -0.82
C GLN A 172 27.77 -1.82 0.64
N ALA A 173 27.03 -1.09 1.48
CA ALA A 173 26.86 -1.42 2.89
C ALA A 173 25.77 -2.49 3.14
N GLN A 174 24.92 -2.77 2.15
CA GLN A 174 23.70 -3.58 2.29
C GLN A 174 22.81 -3.08 3.44
N THR A 175 22.58 -1.76 3.50
CA THR A 175 21.75 -1.10 4.52
C THR A 175 20.69 -0.21 3.86
N LEU A 176 19.53 -0.08 4.51
CA LEU A 176 18.60 1.01 4.25
C LEU A 176 18.88 2.13 5.23
N CYS A 177 18.96 3.36 4.75
CA CYS A 177 19.28 4.55 5.51
C CYS A 177 18.11 5.53 5.47
N HIS A 178 17.70 6.07 6.63
CA HIS A 178 16.74 7.18 6.69
C HIS A 178 17.47 8.53 6.76
N ARG A 179 17.31 9.35 5.72
CA ARG A 179 17.93 10.69 5.59
C ARG A 179 17.00 11.79 6.05
N LEU A 180 17.58 12.76 6.74
CA LEU A 180 16.91 13.99 7.15
C LEU A 180 17.01 15.06 6.06
N HIS A 181 15.90 15.76 5.85
CA HIS A 181 15.78 16.89 4.91
C HIS A 181 15.33 18.20 5.56
N VAL A 182 15.06 18.15 6.86
CA VAL A 182 14.68 19.28 7.70
C VAL A 182 15.41 19.14 9.03
N ASP A 183 15.72 20.27 9.66
CA ASP A 183 16.32 20.28 11.00
C ASP A 183 15.36 19.62 11.99
N CYS A 184 15.89 18.70 12.79
CA CYS A 184 15.10 17.96 13.76
C CYS A 184 15.01 18.73 15.08
N VAL A 185 13.80 18.83 15.62
CA VAL A 185 13.56 19.34 16.97
C VAL A 185 13.40 18.15 17.92
N ALA A 186 14.05 18.23 19.08
CA ALA A 186 13.90 17.18 20.08
C ALA A 186 12.41 17.00 20.46
N ASN A 187 11.97 15.73 20.56
CA ASN A 187 10.59 15.34 20.87
C ASN A 187 9.54 15.67 19.80
N THR A 188 9.94 16.03 18.57
CA THR A 188 9.00 16.07 17.43
C THR A 188 9.05 14.77 16.63
N PRO A 189 7.90 14.25 16.16
CA PRO A 189 7.88 13.07 15.29
C PRO A 189 8.71 13.28 14.03
N LEU A 190 9.44 12.24 13.63
CA LEU A 190 10.05 12.17 12.32
C LEU A 190 9.02 11.61 11.34
N ASN A 191 8.73 12.37 10.30
CA ASN A 191 7.80 11.97 9.25
C ASN A 191 8.53 11.89 7.91
N ILE A 192 7.93 11.15 6.99
CA ILE A 192 8.36 11.04 5.60
C ILE A 192 7.19 11.37 4.67
N CYS A 193 7.48 11.56 3.39
CA CYS A 193 6.44 11.58 2.37
C CYS A 193 6.31 10.19 1.76
N TYR A 194 5.17 9.53 1.94
CA TYR A 194 4.89 8.25 1.28
C TYR A 194 4.80 8.40 -0.25
N GLY A 195 4.38 9.58 -0.69
CA GLY A 195 4.26 9.95 -2.09
C GLY A 195 3.18 11.03 -2.27
N PRO A 196 3.08 11.61 -3.47
CA PRO A 196 2.06 12.60 -3.81
C PRO A 196 0.70 11.90 -4.05
N TYR A 197 0.16 11.27 -3.01
CA TYR A 197 -1.05 10.46 -3.09
C TYR A 197 -2.32 11.27 -2.80
N SER A 198 -3.39 10.98 -3.54
CA SER A 198 -4.71 11.50 -3.24
C SER A 198 -5.25 10.93 -1.93
N ASN A 199 -6.19 11.64 -1.29
CA ASN A 199 -6.92 11.11 -0.13
C ASN A 199 -7.67 9.81 -0.43
N ALA A 200 -8.09 9.57 -1.67
CA ALA A 200 -8.64 8.29 -2.06
C ALA A 200 -7.60 7.16 -1.86
N LYS A 201 -6.37 7.35 -2.36
CA LYS A 201 -5.28 6.39 -2.21
C LYS A 201 -4.79 6.24 -0.77
N LEU A 202 -4.67 7.34 -0.04
CA LEU A 202 -4.33 7.31 1.39
C LEU A 202 -5.39 6.49 2.16
N LEU A 203 -6.67 6.66 1.85
CA LEU A 203 -7.74 5.94 2.54
C LEU A 203 -7.75 4.44 2.22
N TYR A 204 -7.76 4.06 0.94
CA TYR A 204 -7.90 2.63 0.60
C TYR A 204 -6.63 1.80 0.82
N SER A 205 -5.43 2.41 0.78
CA SER A 205 -4.15 1.70 0.99
C SER A 205 -3.58 1.85 2.39
N TYR A 206 -3.77 2.99 3.05
CA TYR A 206 -3.13 3.31 4.34
C TYR A 206 -4.11 3.49 5.50
N GLY A 207 -5.41 3.65 5.22
CA GLY A 207 -6.45 3.78 6.25
C GLY A 207 -6.52 5.16 6.89
N PHE A 208 -6.09 6.22 6.21
CA PHE A 208 -6.25 7.59 6.69
C PHE A 208 -6.46 8.58 5.54
N VAL A 209 -6.91 9.79 5.86
CA VAL A 209 -6.95 10.94 4.95
C VAL A 209 -6.23 12.12 5.60
N VAL A 210 -5.64 13.00 4.80
CA VAL A 210 -5.04 14.24 5.27
C VAL A 210 -5.99 15.42 5.06
N PRO A 211 -5.93 16.47 5.90
CA PRO A 211 -6.71 17.68 5.70
C PRO A 211 -6.45 18.27 4.31
N VAL A 212 -7.51 18.50 3.54
CA VAL A 212 -7.42 19.17 2.24
C VAL A 212 -7.16 20.65 2.51
N ARG A 213 -6.05 21.16 1.96
CA ARG A 213 -5.74 22.59 1.97
C ARG A 213 -6.86 23.39 1.29
N ILE A 214 -7.17 24.58 1.80
CA ILE A 214 -8.26 25.40 1.26
C ILE A 214 -8.00 25.75 -0.21
N GLU A 215 -6.74 25.92 -0.58
CA GLU A 215 -6.29 26.19 -1.94
C GLU A 215 -6.65 25.04 -2.89
N ASP A 216 -6.51 23.79 -2.45
CA ASP A 216 -6.89 22.60 -3.24
C ASP A 216 -8.43 22.49 -3.37
N LYS A 217 -9.20 23.00 -2.40
CA LYS A 217 -10.67 23.10 -2.51
C LYS A 217 -11.10 24.14 -3.53
N GLN A 218 -10.40 25.27 -3.62
CA GLN A 218 -10.69 26.31 -4.62
C GLN A 218 -10.48 25.79 -6.05
N VAL A 219 -9.44 24.98 -6.28
CA VAL A 219 -9.22 24.32 -7.57
C VAL A 219 -10.39 23.39 -7.92
N LEU A 220 -10.96 22.68 -6.95
CA LEU A 220 -12.13 21.82 -7.18
C LEU A 220 -13.38 22.63 -7.51
N GLU A 221 -13.66 23.71 -6.80
CA GLU A 221 -14.80 24.60 -7.11
C GLU A 221 -14.67 25.22 -8.50
N GLN A 222 -13.47 25.67 -8.88
CA GLN A 222 -13.18 26.19 -10.21
C GLN A 222 -13.33 25.11 -11.29
N SER A 223 -12.88 23.88 -11.01
CA SER A 223 -13.03 22.74 -11.91
C SER A 223 -14.50 22.37 -12.11
N ILE A 224 -15.29 22.32 -11.03
CA ILE A 224 -16.73 22.08 -11.08
C ILE A 224 -17.43 23.20 -11.86
N ALA A 225 -17.10 24.45 -11.61
CA ALA A 225 -17.66 25.59 -12.33
C ALA A 225 -17.35 25.52 -13.83
N THR A 226 -16.11 25.17 -14.19
CA THR A 226 -15.68 24.99 -15.58
C THR A 226 -16.43 23.83 -16.24
N LEU A 227 -16.51 22.67 -15.58
CA LEU A 227 -17.26 21.52 -16.10
C LEU A 227 -18.76 21.80 -16.22
N ALA A 228 -19.34 22.60 -15.32
CA ALA A 228 -20.73 23.04 -15.42
C ALA A 228 -20.96 23.96 -16.63
N LYS A 229 -20.04 24.90 -16.89
CA LYS A 229 -20.07 25.73 -18.11
C LYS A 229 -19.96 24.86 -19.37
N TRP A 230 -19.06 23.88 -19.38
CA TRP A 230 -18.88 22.95 -20.50
C TRP A 230 -20.13 22.11 -20.75
N LYS A 231 -20.74 21.59 -19.67
CA LYS A 231 -22.01 20.86 -19.77
C LYS A 231 -23.11 21.71 -20.38
N ALA A 232 -23.28 22.96 -19.92
CA ALA A 232 -24.30 23.86 -20.46
C ALA A 232 -24.06 24.17 -21.95
N TYR A 233 -22.80 24.44 -22.33
CA TYR A 233 -22.42 24.70 -23.72
C TYR A 233 -22.74 23.51 -24.65
N LEU A 234 -22.33 22.29 -24.25
CA LEU A 234 -22.57 21.08 -25.03
C LEU A 234 -24.06 20.73 -25.18
N LEU A 235 -24.90 21.08 -24.21
CA LEU A 235 -26.36 20.93 -24.31
C LEU A 235 -26.97 21.89 -25.32
N ASP A 236 -26.42 23.09 -25.46
CA ASP A 236 -26.87 24.12 -26.41
C ASP A 236 -26.30 23.93 -27.83
N HIS A 237 -25.19 23.18 -27.96
CA HIS A 237 -24.48 22.92 -29.22
C HIS A 237 -24.39 21.40 -29.52
N PRO A 238 -25.52 20.70 -29.72
CA PRO A 238 -25.57 19.23 -29.80
C PRO A 238 -24.81 18.62 -30.99
N THR A 239 -24.46 19.42 -32.02
CA THR A 239 -23.65 18.98 -33.16
C THR A 239 -22.14 19.04 -32.90
N ASP A 240 -21.69 19.64 -31.80
CA ASP A 240 -20.28 19.91 -31.49
C ASP A 240 -19.59 18.78 -30.68
N SER A 241 -20.11 17.56 -30.84
CA SER A 241 -19.76 16.37 -30.04
C SER A 241 -18.36 15.79 -30.29
N LEU A 242 -17.52 16.44 -31.10
CA LEU A 242 -16.23 15.91 -31.56
C LEU A 242 -14.99 16.68 -31.08
N VAL A 243 -15.14 17.71 -30.24
CA VAL A 243 -14.00 18.50 -29.73
C VAL A 243 -14.01 18.53 -28.20
N TYR A 244 -13.02 17.86 -27.58
CA TYR A 244 -12.79 17.89 -26.14
C TYR A 244 -11.40 18.47 -25.84
N PRO A 245 -11.28 19.52 -25.00
CA PRO A 245 -12.36 20.36 -24.46
C PRO A 245 -13.00 21.28 -25.52
N PRO A 246 -14.22 21.81 -25.30
CA PRO A 246 -14.86 22.73 -26.24
C PRO A 246 -14.00 24.00 -26.36
N ARG A 247 -13.44 24.23 -27.56
CA ARG A 247 -12.44 25.29 -27.78
C ARG A 247 -12.95 26.70 -27.51
N ASP A 248 -14.26 26.90 -27.63
CA ASP A 248 -14.91 28.22 -27.55
C ASP A 248 -15.66 28.44 -26.23
N CYS A 249 -15.52 27.55 -25.24
CA CYS A 249 -16.12 27.78 -23.93
C CYS A 249 -15.28 28.79 -23.13
N PRO A 250 -15.82 29.95 -22.72
CA PRO A 250 -15.09 30.92 -21.91
C PRO A 250 -14.74 30.32 -20.55
N VAL A 251 -13.45 30.37 -20.19
CA VAL A 251 -12.94 29.91 -18.89
C VAL A 251 -13.60 30.67 -17.75
#